data_AF-A0A646KR02-F1
#
_entry.id   AF-A0A646KR02-F1
#
_cell.length_a   1.000
_cell.length_b   1.000
_cell.length_c   1.000
_cell.angle_alpha   90.00
_cell.angle_beta   90.00
_cell.angle_gamma   90.00
#
_symmetry.space_group_name_H-M   'P 1'
#
loop_
_entity.id
_entity.type
_entity.pdbx_description
1 polymer ?
#
loop_
_entity_poly.entity_id
_entity_poly.type
_entity_poly.pdbx_seq_one_letter_code
_entity_poly.pdbx_strand_id
1 'polypeptide(L)'
;MHSATTHEPRTLGDHTWQDQAACRTSTHHTVDPELFFPGPDEIDRITAAKTICAQCPVRRTCLDTALENGDRDGIRGGLTEEERDALHSKLPQRLDYTRINETLAGRDVHLSRAERRAVARDAYQAGIPADQLARLLKITVDHAKKLYRHASREIRNRNTKKTGTRTVPVTSAAPKAPARADLGTAA
;
A
#
# COMPACT_ATOMS: atom_id res chain seq x y z
N MET A 1 18.66 4.23 23.98
CA MET A 1 17.44 3.39 23.89
C MET A 1 16.67 3.82 22.66
N HIS A 2 16.87 3.14 21.53
CA HIS A 2 16.12 3.45 20.30
C HIS A 2 14.92 2.50 20.29
N SER A 3 13.80 2.99 20.78
CA SER A 3 12.53 2.27 20.68
C SER A 3 12.29 2.01 19.20
N ALA A 4 12.32 0.74 18.80
CA ALA A 4 11.77 0.34 17.51
C ALA A 4 10.36 0.92 17.46
N THR A 5 10.11 1.86 16.57
CA THR A 5 8.82 2.51 16.41
C THR A 5 7.85 1.45 15.92
N THR A 6 7.24 0.71 16.84
CA THR A 6 6.06 -0.12 16.57
C THR A 6 5.03 0.85 16.00
N HIS A 7 4.84 0.80 14.69
CA HIS A 7 3.90 1.68 14.00
C HIS A 7 2.50 1.23 14.38
N GLU A 8 1.98 1.79 15.47
CA GLU A 8 0.62 1.55 15.88
C GLU A 8 -0.32 2.14 14.81
N PRO A 9 -1.26 1.35 14.28
CA PRO A 9 -2.23 1.85 13.33
C PRO A 9 -3.02 3.01 13.93
N ARG A 10 -3.17 4.10 13.18
CA ARG A 10 -4.04 5.20 13.61
C ARG A 10 -5.47 4.73 13.79
N THR A 11 -6.13 5.27 14.79
CA THR A 11 -7.58 5.11 14.94
C THR A 11 -8.32 5.93 13.88
N LEU A 12 -9.55 5.53 13.58
CA LEU A 12 -10.35 6.22 12.58
C LEU A 12 -10.68 7.65 13.06
N GLY A 13 -10.29 8.65 12.27
CA GLY A 13 -10.52 10.07 12.60
C GLY A 13 -9.45 10.68 13.51
N ASP A 14 -8.35 9.97 13.77
CA ASP A 14 -7.22 10.54 14.51
C ASP A 14 -6.44 11.56 13.68
N HIS A 15 -6.48 12.81 14.16
CA HIS A 15 -5.75 13.97 13.64
C HIS A 15 -4.66 14.46 14.61
N THR A 16 -4.50 13.85 15.79
CA THR A 16 -3.57 14.29 16.84
C THR A 16 -2.10 14.14 16.42
N TRP A 17 -1.80 13.25 15.47
CA TRP A 17 -0.46 13.10 14.91
C TRP A 17 0.06 14.38 14.25
N GLN A 18 -0.82 15.25 13.75
CA GLN A 18 -0.42 16.53 13.16
C GLN A 18 0.20 17.45 14.21
N ASP A 19 -0.19 17.32 15.48
CA ASP A 19 0.37 18.12 16.56
C ASP A 19 1.84 17.80 16.84
N GLN A 20 2.29 16.59 16.47
CA GLN A 20 3.66 16.11 16.63
C GLN A 20 4.52 16.33 15.37
N ALA A 21 3.97 16.96 14.32
CA ALA A 21 4.69 17.20 13.09
C ALA A 21 5.77 18.28 13.28
N ALA A 22 7.02 17.95 12.96
CA ALA A 22 8.15 18.88 13.07
C ALA A 22 7.99 20.13 12.18
N CYS A 23 7.25 20.01 11.08
CA CYS A 23 6.95 21.13 10.18
C CYS A 23 5.83 22.06 10.70
N ARG A 24 5.15 21.71 11.79
CA ARG A 24 4.11 22.54 12.37
C ARG A 24 4.73 23.73 13.10
N THR A 25 4.26 24.93 12.80
CA THR A 25 4.62 26.13 13.55
C THR A 25 4.03 26.09 14.96
N SER A 26 4.87 26.38 15.94
CA SER A 26 4.54 26.47 17.37
C SER A 26 5.14 27.74 17.96
N THR A 27 4.81 28.05 19.21
CA THR A 27 5.35 29.22 19.94
C THR A 27 6.88 29.22 20.05
N HIS A 28 7.52 28.05 19.97
CA HIS A 28 8.97 27.89 20.15
C HIS A 28 9.71 27.56 18.85
N HIS A 29 8.99 27.34 17.75
CA HIS A 29 9.56 26.91 16.48
C HIS A 29 8.67 27.36 15.33
N THR A 30 9.18 28.26 14.50
CA THR A 30 8.47 28.78 13.33
C THR A 30 9.06 28.18 12.08
N VAL A 31 8.23 27.52 11.27
CA VAL A 31 8.58 27.05 9.93
C VAL A 31 7.65 27.71 8.95
N ASP A 32 8.19 28.23 7.85
CA ASP A 32 7.38 28.72 6.75
C ASP A 32 6.67 27.54 6.05
N PRO A 33 5.33 27.49 6.02
CA PRO A 33 4.59 26.44 5.31
C PRO A 33 4.95 26.39 3.82
N GLU A 34 5.29 27.53 3.22
CA GLU A 34 5.67 27.61 1.81
C GLU A 34 6.93 26.78 1.55
N LEU A 35 7.84 26.59 2.52
CA LEU A 35 9.04 25.76 2.38
C LEU A 35 8.73 24.36 1.80
N PHE A 36 7.55 23.81 2.09
CA PHE A 36 7.14 22.48 1.63
C PHE A 36 6.51 22.46 0.23
N PHE A 37 6.38 23.60 -0.45
CA PHE A 37 5.88 23.70 -1.83
C PHE A 37 6.93 24.34 -2.75
N PRO A 38 8.11 23.73 -2.93
CA PRO A 38 9.12 24.21 -3.85
C PRO A 38 8.77 23.91 -5.31
N GLY A 39 9.24 24.76 -6.22
CA GLY A 39 9.35 24.41 -7.64
C GLY A 39 10.48 23.39 -7.90
N PRO A 40 10.51 22.76 -9.10
CA PRO A 40 11.43 21.66 -9.40
C PRO A 40 12.92 22.00 -9.27
N ASP A 41 13.30 23.24 -9.55
CA ASP A 41 14.70 23.70 -9.56
C ASP A 41 15.15 24.35 -8.23
N GLU A 42 14.25 24.47 -7.24
CA GLU A 42 14.57 25.05 -5.92
C GLU A 42 15.25 24.01 -5.00
N ILE A 43 16.43 23.52 -5.43
CA ILE A 43 17.18 22.44 -4.78
C ILE A 43 17.43 22.72 -3.28
N ASP A 44 17.79 23.95 -2.93
CA ASP A 44 18.06 24.35 -1.55
C ASP A 44 16.79 24.24 -0.68
N ARG A 45 15.64 24.65 -1.23
CA ARG A 45 14.34 24.60 -0.55
C ARG A 45 13.87 23.14 -0.38
N ILE A 46 14.03 22.32 -1.42
CA ILE A 46 13.77 20.88 -1.36
C ILE A 46 14.61 20.21 -0.27
N THR A 47 15.90 20.54 -0.22
CA THR A 47 16.85 19.98 0.75
C THR A 47 16.50 20.40 2.18
N ALA A 48 16.17 21.67 2.39
CA ALA A 48 15.73 22.19 3.69
C ALA A 48 14.45 21.49 4.18
N ALA A 49 13.42 21.41 3.33
CA ALA A 49 12.17 20.72 3.67
C ALA A 49 12.37 19.23 3.98
N LYS A 50 13.19 18.53 3.19
CA LYS A 50 13.54 17.12 3.43
C LYS A 50 14.29 16.92 4.74
N THR A 51 15.17 17.86 5.11
CA THR A 51 15.92 17.82 6.38
C THR A 51 14.99 17.89 7.60
N ILE A 52 13.95 18.74 7.55
CA ILE A 52 12.92 18.80 8.59
C ILE A 52 12.13 17.48 8.62
N CYS A 53 11.71 17.00 7.45
CA CYS A 53 10.98 15.74 7.36
C CYS A 53 11.77 14.53 7.88
N ALA A 54 13.09 14.51 7.70
CA ALA A 54 13.96 13.41 8.15
C ALA A 54 13.94 13.24 9.68
N GLN A 55 13.74 14.33 10.42
CA GLN A 55 13.69 14.36 11.89
C GLN A 55 12.26 14.26 12.44
N CYS A 56 11.25 14.29 11.56
CA CYS A 56 9.85 14.33 11.95
C CYS A 56 9.37 12.96 12.48
N PRO A 57 8.86 12.85 13.72
CA PRO A 57 8.44 11.56 14.29
C PRO A 57 7.24 10.96 13.57
N VAL A 58 6.42 11.79 12.94
CA VAL A 58 5.20 11.39 12.22
C VAL A 58 5.39 11.30 10.70
N ARG A 59 6.64 11.25 10.22
CA ARG A 59 6.97 11.22 8.79
C ARG A 59 6.22 10.14 8.01
N ARG A 60 6.16 8.91 8.54
CA ARG A 60 5.44 7.77 7.92
C ARG A 60 3.93 8.02 7.89
N THR A 61 3.35 8.44 9.01
CA THR A 61 1.92 8.77 9.13
C THR A 61 1.53 9.90 8.18
N CYS A 62 2.37 10.91 8.02
CA CYS A 62 2.21 12.00 7.06
C CYS A 62 2.19 11.48 5.62
N LEU A 63 3.15 10.63 5.24
CA LEU A 63 3.18 10.03 3.91
C LEU A 63 1.94 9.17 3.65
N ASP A 64 1.59 8.28 4.58
CA ASP A 64 0.43 7.40 4.44
C ASP A 64 -0.85 8.22 4.26
N THR A 65 -1.03 9.28 5.05
CA THR A 65 -2.21 10.17 4.94
C THR A 65 -2.25 10.88 3.58
N ALA A 66 -1.13 11.41 3.10
CA ALA A 66 -1.06 12.07 1.80
C ALA A 66 -1.41 11.08 0.66
N LEU A 67 -0.91 9.85 0.73
CA LEU A 67 -1.22 8.81 -0.24
C LEU A 67 -2.71 8.41 -0.20
N GLU A 68 -3.25 8.21 0.99
CA GLU A 68 -4.66 7.83 1.23
C GLU A 68 -5.65 8.90 0.75
N ASN A 69 -5.34 10.17 0.97
CA ASN A 69 -6.16 11.30 0.55
C ASN A 69 -5.98 11.67 -0.93
N GLY A 70 -4.88 11.24 -1.55
CA GLY A 70 -4.51 11.67 -2.89
C GLY A 70 -3.90 13.07 -2.93
N ASP A 71 -3.23 13.49 -1.84
CA ASP A 71 -2.56 14.79 -1.76
C ASP A 71 -1.25 14.75 -2.55
N ARG A 72 -1.28 15.36 -3.74
CA ARG A 72 -0.19 15.30 -4.71
C ARG A 72 0.83 16.42 -4.54
N ASP A 73 0.40 17.54 -4.00
CA ASP A 73 1.20 18.76 -3.99
C ASP A 73 2.20 18.81 -2.81
N GLY A 74 3.34 19.44 -3.08
CA GLY A 74 4.43 19.71 -2.15
C GLY A 74 5.15 18.47 -1.64
N ILE A 75 6.01 18.69 -0.64
CA ILE A 75 6.79 17.66 0.05
C ILE A 75 5.97 17.11 1.22
N ARG A 76 5.72 15.79 1.20
CA ARG A 76 4.95 15.06 2.21
C ARG A 76 5.74 13.84 2.66
N GLY A 77 5.90 13.66 3.97
CA GLY A 77 6.67 12.56 4.52
C GLY A 77 8.12 12.47 4.02
N GLY A 78 8.70 13.61 3.61
CA GLY A 78 10.06 13.71 3.10
C GLY A 78 10.26 13.33 1.63
N LEU A 79 9.17 13.18 0.86
CA LEU A 79 9.22 12.90 -0.58
C LEU A 79 8.64 14.09 -1.36
N THR A 80 9.22 14.43 -2.51
CA THR A 80 8.64 15.40 -3.46
C THR A 80 7.41 14.82 -4.17
N GLU A 81 6.74 15.65 -4.98
CA GLU A 81 5.59 15.23 -5.80
C GLU A 81 5.98 14.11 -6.76
N GLU A 82 7.11 14.28 -7.47
CA GLU A 82 7.64 13.33 -8.45
C GLU A 82 8.05 12.02 -7.78
N GLU A 83 8.71 12.09 -6.62
CA GLU A 83 9.10 10.91 -5.84
C GLU A 83 7.89 10.13 -5.33
N ARG A 84 6.78 10.82 -5.01
CA ARG A 84 5.54 10.18 -4.56
C ARG A 84 4.69 9.65 -5.71
N ASP A 85 4.87 10.08 -6.95
CA ASP A 85 3.97 9.70 -8.04
C ASP A 85 3.88 8.17 -8.23
N ALA A 86 5.04 7.51 -8.21
CA ALA A 86 5.12 6.05 -8.26
C ALA A 86 4.46 5.35 -7.06
N LEU A 87 4.35 6.03 -5.91
CA LEU A 87 3.69 5.47 -4.72
C LEU A 87 2.17 5.55 -4.83
N HIS A 88 1.61 6.63 -5.38
CA HIS A 88 0.17 6.74 -5.63
C HIS A 88 -0.32 5.68 -6.63
N SER A 89 0.45 5.43 -7.70
CA SER A 89 0.09 4.40 -8.69
C SER A 89 0.17 2.97 -8.12
N LYS A 90 1.06 2.74 -7.16
CA LYS A 90 1.22 1.44 -6.47
C LYS A 90 0.36 1.30 -5.22
N LEU A 91 -0.25 2.36 -4.71
CA LEU A 91 -1.06 2.35 -3.49
C LEU A 91 -2.16 1.28 -3.49
N PRO A 92 -2.89 1.02 -4.61
CA PRO A 92 -3.87 -0.07 -4.66
C PRO A 92 -3.29 -1.46 -4.37
N GLN A 93 -1.97 -1.63 -4.52
CA GLN A 93 -1.24 -2.88 -4.29
C GLN A 93 -0.60 -2.94 -2.89
N ARG A 94 -0.48 -1.80 -2.19
CA ARG A 94 0.10 -1.72 -0.86
C ARG A 94 -0.99 -2.03 0.17
N LEU A 95 -0.85 -3.18 0.84
CA LEU A 95 -1.71 -3.59 1.95
C LEU A 95 -0.84 -3.67 3.22
N ASP A 96 -1.23 -2.95 4.28
CA ASP A 96 -0.69 -3.21 5.60
C ASP A 96 -1.54 -4.28 6.29
N TYR A 97 -1.04 -5.51 6.29
CA TYR A 97 -1.74 -6.64 6.91
C TYR A 97 -1.94 -6.47 8.42
N THR A 98 -1.14 -5.64 9.08
CA THR A 98 -1.34 -5.31 10.49
C THR A 98 -2.71 -4.64 10.64
N ARG A 99 -3.00 -3.58 9.87
CA ARG A 99 -4.29 -2.85 9.95
C ARG A 99 -5.49 -3.76 9.67
N ILE A 100 -5.35 -4.69 8.72
CA ILE A 100 -6.38 -5.68 8.38
C ILE A 100 -6.66 -6.59 9.57
N ASN A 101 -5.62 -7.23 10.11
CA ASN A 101 -5.74 -8.15 11.24
C ASN A 101 -6.30 -7.43 12.47
N GLU A 102 -5.86 -6.20 12.69
CA GLU A 102 -6.26 -5.39 13.84
C GLU A 102 -7.75 -5.02 13.77
N THR A 103 -8.26 -4.75 12.56
CA THR A 103 -9.69 -4.52 12.31
C THR A 103 -10.50 -5.80 12.52
N LEU A 104 -10.01 -6.95 12.03
CA LEU A 104 -10.67 -8.24 12.25
C LEU A 104 -10.72 -8.62 13.74
N ALA A 105 -9.74 -8.17 14.53
CA ALA A 105 -9.72 -8.27 15.99
C ALA A 105 -10.67 -7.27 16.70
N GLY A 106 -11.41 -6.43 15.97
CA GLY A 106 -12.39 -5.52 16.53
C GLY A 106 -11.90 -4.11 16.83
N ARG A 107 -10.65 -3.76 16.47
CA ARG A 107 -10.15 -2.39 16.65
C ARG A 107 -10.69 -1.46 15.57
N ASP A 108 -10.84 -0.20 15.96
CA ASP A 108 -11.20 0.88 15.07
C ASP A 108 -9.95 1.48 14.43
N VAL A 109 -9.56 0.95 13.26
CA VAL A 109 -8.34 1.33 12.55
C VAL A 109 -8.68 2.11 11.28
N HIS A 110 -7.87 3.12 10.95
CA HIS A 110 -7.95 3.76 9.64
C HIS A 110 -7.53 2.79 8.53
N LEU A 111 -8.44 2.50 7.60
CA LEU A 111 -8.20 1.63 6.46
C LEU A 111 -8.30 2.38 5.14
N SER A 112 -7.29 2.17 4.29
CA SER A 112 -7.33 2.52 2.88
C SER A 112 -8.42 1.75 2.12
N ARG A 113 -8.77 2.19 0.92
CA ARG A 113 -9.76 1.49 0.07
C ARG A 113 -9.33 0.05 -0.25
N ALA A 114 -8.05 -0.18 -0.48
CA ALA A 114 -7.50 -1.50 -0.77
C ALA A 114 -7.61 -2.42 0.46
N GLU A 115 -7.29 -1.90 1.65
CA GLU A 115 -7.39 -2.64 2.91
C GLU A 115 -8.83 -2.95 3.29
N ARG A 116 -9.79 -2.03 3.09
CA ARG A 116 -11.23 -2.33 3.31
C ARG A 116 -11.72 -3.47 2.44
N ARG A 117 -11.29 -3.53 1.17
CA ARG A 117 -11.58 -4.67 0.28
C ARG A 117 -10.92 -5.95 0.78
N ALA A 118 -9.71 -5.85 1.32
CA ALA A 118 -9.01 -7.00 1.90
C ALA A 118 -9.70 -7.53 3.16
N VAL A 119 -10.07 -6.68 4.11
CA VAL A 119 -10.85 -7.04 5.29
C VAL A 119 -12.14 -7.75 4.88
N ALA A 120 -12.89 -7.20 3.91
CA ALA A 120 -14.13 -7.83 3.45
C ALA A 120 -13.91 -9.23 2.84
N ARG A 121 -12.83 -9.41 2.09
CA ARG A 121 -12.48 -10.71 1.50
C ARG A 121 -12.08 -11.73 2.55
N ASP A 122 -11.22 -11.34 3.49
CA ASP A 122 -10.68 -12.24 4.51
C ASP A 122 -11.78 -12.60 5.52
N ALA A 123 -12.63 -11.64 5.89
CA ALA A 123 -13.84 -11.87 6.68
C ALA A 123 -14.81 -12.85 6.00
N TYR A 124 -15.01 -12.71 4.67
CA TYR A 124 -15.85 -13.64 3.91
C TYR A 124 -15.30 -15.06 3.91
N GLN A 125 -13.98 -15.21 3.72
CA GLN A 125 -13.30 -16.52 3.77
C GLN A 125 -13.34 -17.15 5.17
N ALA A 126 -13.27 -16.33 6.21
CA ALA A 126 -13.39 -16.76 7.60
C ALA A 126 -14.84 -17.04 8.06
N GLY A 127 -15.83 -16.82 7.19
CA GLY A 127 -17.25 -17.07 7.53
C GLY A 127 -17.84 -16.06 8.51
N ILE A 128 -17.24 -14.87 8.64
CA ILE A 128 -17.75 -13.81 9.49
C ILE A 128 -19.13 -13.35 8.96
N PRO A 129 -20.16 -13.20 9.81
CA PRO A 129 -21.46 -12.68 9.41
C PRO A 129 -21.41 -11.24 8.86
N ALA A 130 -22.27 -10.93 7.90
CA ALA A 130 -22.27 -9.61 7.24
C ALA A 130 -22.63 -8.45 8.20
N ASP A 131 -23.44 -8.70 9.22
CA ASP A 131 -23.75 -7.73 10.27
C ASP A 131 -22.51 -7.46 11.17
N GLN A 132 -21.68 -8.48 11.43
CA GLN A 132 -20.43 -8.31 12.14
C GLN A 132 -19.44 -7.50 11.31
N LEU A 133 -19.28 -7.80 10.01
CA LEU A 133 -18.47 -6.98 9.11
C LEU A 133 -18.95 -5.52 9.07
N ALA A 134 -20.27 -5.31 9.04
CA ALA A 134 -20.87 -3.99 9.04
C ALA A 134 -20.47 -3.18 10.29
N ARG A 135 -20.48 -3.82 11.47
CA ARG A 135 -19.98 -3.22 12.72
C ARG A 135 -18.50 -2.91 12.66
N LEU A 136 -17.66 -3.88 12.24
CA LEU A 136 -16.21 -3.71 12.15
C LEU A 136 -15.79 -2.55 11.25
N LEU A 137 -16.45 -2.41 10.09
CA LEU A 137 -16.13 -1.37 9.11
C LEU A 137 -16.95 -0.08 9.30
N LYS A 138 -17.83 -0.02 10.30
CA LYS A 138 -18.77 1.09 10.54
C LYS A 138 -19.55 1.49 9.28
N ILE A 139 -20.11 0.49 8.59
CA ILE A 139 -20.94 0.67 7.39
C ILE A 139 -22.31 0.03 7.59
N THR A 140 -23.24 0.26 6.65
CA THR A 140 -24.54 -0.41 6.68
C THR A 140 -24.41 -1.90 6.35
N VAL A 141 -25.32 -2.72 6.89
CA VAL A 141 -25.38 -4.16 6.61
C VAL A 141 -25.53 -4.43 5.11
N ASP A 142 -26.28 -3.62 4.39
CA ASP A 142 -26.45 -3.77 2.94
C ASP A 142 -25.18 -3.44 2.17
N HIS A 143 -24.38 -2.48 2.65
CA HIS A 143 -23.05 -2.23 2.09
C HIS A 143 -22.11 -3.41 2.37
N ALA A 144 -22.11 -3.97 3.58
CA ALA A 144 -21.35 -5.18 3.88
C ALA A 144 -21.74 -6.37 2.98
N LYS A 145 -23.04 -6.60 2.75
CA LYS A 145 -23.53 -7.60 1.79
C LYS A 145 -23.04 -7.33 0.36
N LYS A 146 -23.01 -6.07 -0.09
CA LYS A 146 -22.44 -5.70 -1.39
C LYS A 146 -20.95 -6.07 -1.45
N LEU A 147 -20.18 -5.77 -0.42
CA LEU A 147 -18.75 -6.12 -0.34
C LEU A 147 -18.54 -7.64 -0.41
N TYR A 148 -19.33 -8.45 0.31
CA TYR A 148 -19.26 -9.91 0.22
C TYR A 148 -19.59 -10.46 -1.18
N ARG A 149 -20.56 -9.86 -1.88
CA ARG A 149 -20.82 -10.22 -3.28
C ARG A 149 -19.61 -9.95 -4.17
N HIS A 150 -18.92 -8.81 -3.98
CA HIS A 150 -17.68 -8.51 -4.69
C HIS A 150 -16.56 -9.51 -4.34
N ALA A 151 -16.33 -9.76 -3.05
CA ALA A 151 -15.32 -10.71 -2.59
C ALA A 151 -15.53 -12.13 -3.14
N SER A 152 -16.77 -12.64 -3.10
CA SER A 152 -17.13 -13.95 -3.64
C SER A 152 -16.83 -14.05 -5.15
N ARG A 153 -17.17 -13.01 -5.92
CA ARG A 153 -16.87 -12.94 -7.35
C ARG A 153 -15.36 -12.90 -7.61
N GLU A 154 -14.60 -12.11 -6.86
CA GLU A 154 -13.14 -12.02 -6.98
C GLU A 154 -12.46 -13.37 -6.71
N ILE A 155 -12.86 -14.07 -5.65
CA ILE A 155 -12.31 -15.40 -5.30
C ILE A 155 -12.65 -16.41 -6.40
N ARG A 156 -13.89 -16.43 -6.88
CA ARG A 156 -14.31 -17.31 -7.98
C ARG A 156 -13.49 -17.04 -9.25
N ASN A 157 -13.35 -15.78 -9.65
CA ASN A 157 -12.59 -15.38 -10.83
C ASN A 157 -11.09 -15.69 -10.71
N ARG A 158 -10.54 -15.65 -9.49
CA ARG A 158 -9.15 -16.07 -9.23
C ARG A 158 -9.01 -17.58 -9.40
N ASN A 159 -9.96 -18.36 -8.90
CA ASN A 159 -9.97 -19.81 -9.05
C ASN A 159 -10.08 -20.23 -10.52
N THR A 160 -10.94 -19.58 -11.31
CA THR A 160 -11.07 -19.87 -12.75
C THR A 160 -9.79 -19.55 -13.53
N LYS A 161 -9.11 -18.44 -13.21
CA LYS A 161 -7.79 -18.13 -13.79
C LYS A 161 -6.73 -19.16 -13.40
N LYS A 162 -6.67 -19.55 -12.12
CA LYS A 162 -5.73 -20.58 -11.61
C LYS A 162 -5.95 -21.94 -12.27
N THR A 163 -7.20 -22.32 -12.56
CA THR A 163 -7.51 -23.54 -13.31
C THR A 163 -7.13 -23.44 -14.79
N GLY A 164 -7.26 -22.26 -15.42
CA GLY A 164 -6.88 -22.05 -16.82
C GLY A 164 -5.37 -21.99 -17.09
N THR A 165 -4.56 -21.53 -16.12
CA THR A 165 -3.09 -21.54 -16.24
C THR A 165 -2.48 -22.94 -16.05
N ARG A 166 -3.24 -23.91 -15.53
CA ARG A 166 -2.74 -25.26 -15.21
C ARG A 166 -2.82 -26.25 -16.38
N THR A 167 -3.19 -25.81 -17.58
CA THR A 167 -3.25 -26.61 -18.80
C THR A 167 -2.42 -25.96 -19.90
N VAL A 168 -1.10 -26.16 -19.84
CA VAL A 168 -0.24 -26.12 -21.03
C VAL A 168 0.13 -27.57 -21.32
N PRO A 169 -0.29 -28.17 -22.44
CA PRO A 169 0.18 -29.49 -22.81
C PRO A 169 1.66 -29.37 -23.18
N VAL A 170 2.53 -30.06 -22.44
CA VAL A 170 3.91 -30.29 -22.87
C VAL A 170 3.86 -31.23 -24.08
N THR A 171 3.98 -30.68 -25.28
CA THR A 171 4.31 -31.48 -26.47
C THR A 171 5.79 -31.81 -26.42
N SER A 172 6.13 -33.08 -26.12
CA SER A 172 7.50 -33.57 -26.18
C SER A 172 7.94 -33.70 -27.64
N ALA A 173 8.80 -32.79 -28.12
CA ALA A 173 9.52 -32.98 -29.37
C ALA A 173 10.75 -33.87 -29.11
N ALA A 174 10.86 -34.98 -29.85
CA ALA A 174 11.98 -35.93 -29.78
C ALA A 174 13.28 -35.32 -30.34
N PRO A 175 14.47 -35.68 -29.81
CA PRO A 175 15.74 -35.15 -30.31
C PRO A 175 16.19 -35.89 -31.57
N LYS A 176 16.56 -35.14 -32.62
CA LYS A 176 17.28 -35.64 -33.79
C LYS A 176 18.75 -35.87 -33.42
N ALA A 177 19.27 -37.05 -33.70
CA ALA A 177 20.69 -37.39 -33.56
C ALA A 177 21.55 -36.63 -34.58
N PRO A 178 22.76 -36.18 -34.22
CA PRO A 178 23.67 -35.55 -35.17
C PRO A 178 24.42 -36.59 -36.02
N ALA A 179 24.50 -36.31 -37.31
CA ALA A 179 25.26 -37.08 -38.30
C ALA A 179 26.77 -36.96 -38.05
N ARG A 180 27.47 -38.10 -38.10
CA ARG A 180 28.93 -38.19 -38.11
C ARG A 180 29.45 -37.67 -39.45
N ALA A 181 30.40 -36.73 -39.41
CA ALA A 181 31.18 -36.34 -40.57
C ALA A 181 32.54 -37.05 -40.50
N ASP A 182 32.77 -37.91 -41.47
CA ASP A 182 34.05 -38.52 -41.80
C ASP A 182 35.01 -37.46 -42.35
N LEU A 183 36.23 -37.41 -41.82
CA LEU A 183 37.38 -36.84 -42.52
C LEU A 183 38.59 -37.74 -42.25
N GLY A 184 38.85 -38.62 -43.23
CA GLY A 184 40.08 -39.38 -43.37
C GLY A 184 41.00 -38.75 -44.41
N THR A 185 42.26 -38.58 -43.99
CA THR A 185 43.54 -38.83 -44.71
C THR A 185 43.87 -38.10 -46.02
N ALA A 186 45.00 -37.37 -46.02
CA ALA A 186 46.24 -37.63 -46.80
C ALA A 186 47.17 -36.41 -46.63
N ALA A 187 48.36 -36.58 -46.06
CA ALA A 187 49.66 -36.84 -46.73
C ALA A 187 50.41 -35.55 -47.05
#